data_AF-A0A942MH49-F1
#
_entry.id   AF-A0A942MH49-F1
#
_cell.length_a   1.000
_cell.length_b   1.000
_cell.length_c   1.000
_cell.angle_alpha   90.00
_cell.angle_beta   90.00
_cell.angle_gamma   90.00
#
_symmetry.space_group_name_H-M   'P 1'
#
loop_
_entity.id
_entity.type
_entity.pdbx_description
1 polymer ?
#
loop_
_entity_poly.entity_id
_entity_poly.type
_entity_poly.pdbx_seq_one_letter_code
_entity_poly.pdbx_strand_id
1 'polypeptide(L)' 'MQEIIDFLEANPIGCLASVDDEGRPHVRPWQFMFAQDGKLWFWTDNTKCSYRNNLRITIG' A
#
# COMPACT_ATOMS: atom_id res chain seq x y z
N MET A 1 8.97 -14.36 2.96
CA MET A 1 7.76 -13.97 2.19
C MET A 1 6.50 -14.45 2.88
N GLN A 2 6.41 -15.74 3.25
CA GLN A 2 5.23 -16.29 3.94
C GLN A 2 4.89 -15.56 5.25
N GLU A 3 5.87 -15.32 6.12
CA GLU A 3 5.66 -14.58 7.37
C GLU A 3 5.07 -13.17 7.18
N ILE A 4 5.46 -12.49 6.10
CA ILE A 4 4.92 -11.17 5.75
C ILE A 4 3.48 -11.29 5.27
N ILE A 5 3.18 -12.34 4.48
CA ILE A 5 1.81 -12.61 4.00
C ILE A 5 0.91 -12.93 5.20
N ASP A 6 1.33 -13.83 6.09
CA ASP A 6 0.57 -14.23 7.28
C ASP A 6 0.30 -13.01 8.19
N PHE A 7 1.28 -12.11 8.34
CA PHE A 7 1.11 -10.85 9.08
C PHE A 7 0.09 -9.91 8.42
N LEU A 8 0.13 -9.79 7.09
CA LEU A 8 -0.76 -8.95 6.30
C LEU A 8 -2.18 -9.52 6.19
N GLU A 9 -2.35 -10.84 6.19
CA GLU A 9 -3.66 -11.48 6.27
C GLU A 9 -4.28 -11.32 7.65
N ALA A 10 -3.48 -11.42 8.73
CA ALA A 10 -3.94 -11.15 10.08
C ALA A 10 -4.30 -9.67 10.31
N ASN A 11 -3.66 -8.75 9.56
CA ASN A 11 -3.86 -7.30 9.65
C ASN A 11 -4.10 -6.70 8.26
N PRO A 12 -5.30 -6.88 7.68
CA PRO A 12 -5.55 -6.56 6.28
C PRO A 12 -5.66 -5.07 5.99
N ILE A 13 -5.73 -4.19 7.00
CA ILE A 13 -5.86 -2.75 6.82
C ILE A 13 -4.61 -2.07 7.40
N GLY A 14 -4.02 -1.18 6.61
CA GLY A 14 -2.86 -0.39 7.02
C GLY A 14 -2.94 1.06 6.54
N CYS A 15 -1.97 1.86 6.96
CA CYS A 15 -1.79 3.23 6.51
C CYS A 15 -0.40 3.41 5.92
N LEU A 16 -0.32 4.05 4.76
CA LEU A 16 0.93 4.47 4.14
C LEU A 16 1.14 5.95 4.40
N ALA A 17 2.24 6.29 5.07
CA ALA A 17 2.69 7.65 5.21
C ALA A 17 3.65 7.97 4.06
N SER A 18 3.35 9.00 3.28
CA SER A 18 4.22 9.53 2.23
C SER A 18 4.38 11.03 2.40
N VAL A 19 5.47 11.57 1.88
CA VAL A 19 5.64 13.02 1.72
C VAL A 19 5.48 13.36 0.24
N ASP A 20 4.81 14.47 -0.07
CA ASP A 20 4.82 15.00 -1.44
C ASP A 20 6.13 15.74 -1.74
N ASP A 21 6.32 16.15 -2.99
CA ASP A 21 7.50 16.90 -3.44
C ASP A 21 7.67 18.26 -2.72
N GLU A 22 6.61 18.73 -2.06
CA GLU A 22 6.55 19.99 -1.30
C GLU A 22 6.76 19.75 0.20
N GLY A 23 7.05 18.49 0.61
CA GLY A 23 7.34 18.10 1.99
C GLY A 23 6.11 17.96 2.89
N ARG A 24 4.89 17.97 2.35
CA ARG A 24 3.66 17.82 3.14
C ARG A 24 3.40 16.33 3.40
N PRO A 25 3.08 15.93 4.63
CA PRO A 25 2.77 14.54 4.96
C PRO A 25 1.36 14.18 4.47
N HIS A 26 1.25 13.01 3.86
CA HIS A 26 0.00 12.39 3.45
C HIS A 26 -0.09 11.00 4.08
N VAL A 27 -1.26 10.67 4.62
CA VAL A 27 -1.56 9.33 5.09
C VAL A 27 -2.67 8.75 4.23
N ARG A 28 -2.43 7.59 3.63
CA ARG A 28 -3.38 6.89 2.75
C ARG A 28 -3.70 5.53 3.36
N PRO A 29 -4.96 5.26 3.71
CA PRO A 29 -5.35 3.91 4.11
C PRO A 29 -5.28 2.99 2.89
N TRP A 30 -4.87 1.74 3.12
CA TRP A 30 -4.80 0.69 2.12
C TRP A 30 -5.29 -0.61 2.73
N GLN A 31 -5.75 -1.52 1.87
CA GLN A 31 -6.18 -2.85 2.26
C GLN A 31 -5.38 -3.92 1.51
N PHE A 32 -4.83 -4.90 2.22
CA PHE A 32 -4.17 -6.07 1.64
C PHE A 32 -5.19 -6.96 0.92
N MET A 33 -4.85 -7.41 -0.28
CA MET A 33 -5.68 -8.35 -1.05
C MET A 33 -5.04 -9.73 -1.14
N PHE A 34 -3.85 -9.83 -1.74
CA PHE A 34 -3.14 -11.09 -1.92
C PHE A 34 -1.68 -10.86 -2.34
N ALA A 35 -0.87 -11.91 -2.26
CA ALA A 35 0.48 -11.94 -2.80
C ALA A 35 0.56 -12.92 -3.98
N GLN A 36 1.19 -12.50 -5.08
CA GLN A 36 1.40 -13.35 -6.26
C GLN A 36 2.75 -13.03 -6.89
N ASP A 37 3.50 -14.04 -7.32
CA ASP A 37 4.81 -13.90 -7.99
C ASP A 37 5.83 -13.05 -7.19
N GLY A 38 5.82 -13.16 -5.86
CA GLY A 38 6.69 -12.38 -4.96
C GLY A 38 6.32 -10.90 -4.86
N LYS A 39 5.14 -10.50 -5.34
CA LYS A 39 4.61 -9.14 -5.26
C LYS A 39 3.37 -9.08 -4.37
N LEU A 40 3.21 -7.97 -3.66
CA LEU A 40 2.05 -7.69 -2.80
C LEU A 40 1.05 -6.82 -3.57
N TRP A 41 -0.22 -7.19 -3.50
CA TRP A 41 -1.32 -6.46 -4.13
C TRP A 41 -2.21 -5.83 -3.05
N PHE A 42 -2.51 -4.54 -3.24
CA PHE A 42 -3.30 -3.73 -2.31
C PHE A 42 -4.45 -3.06 -3.05
N TRP A 43 -5.60 -2.94 -2.38
CA TRP A 43 -6.70 -2.08 -2.83
C TRP A 43 -6.58 -0.71 -2.15
N THR A 44 -6.78 0.35 -2.93
CA THR A 44 -6.92 1.72 -2.42
C THR A 44 -8.27 2.26 -2.85
N ASP A 45 -9.06 2.79 -1.90
CA ASP A 45 -10.31 3.47 -2.23
C ASP A 45 -10.02 4.76 -3.00
N ASN A 46 -10.72 4.95 -4.12
CA ASN A 46 -10.50 6.02 -5.11
C ASN A 46 -11.25 7.32 -4.83
N THR A 47 -11.84 7.50 -3.66
CA THR A 47 -12.72 8.64 -3.36
C THR A 47 -12.06 10.04 -3.36
N LYS A 48 -10.76 10.19 -3.64
CA LYS A 48 -10.14 11.51 -3.94
C LYS A 48 -9.06 11.48 -5.03
N CYS A 49 -9.48 11.86 -6.25
CA CYS A 49 -8.79 12.67 -7.27
C CYS A 49 -7.23 12.72 -7.30
N SER A 50 -6.52 11.60 -7.23
CA SER A 50 -5.05 11.57 -7.46
C SER A 50 -4.59 10.22 -8.02
N TYR A 51 -5.27 9.77 -9.08
CA TYR A 51 -4.94 8.56 -9.82
C TYR A 51 -3.78 8.82 -10.79
N ARG A 52 -2.57 9.03 -10.26
CA ARG A 52 -1.35 9.04 -11.09
C ARG A 52 -0.06 8.70 -10.33
N ASN A 53 -0.16 7.93 -9.25
CA ASN A 53 1.03 7.27 -8.74
C ASN A 53 0.67 5.82 -8.49
N ASN A 54 0.87 4.99 -9.52
CA ASN A 54 0.90 3.55 -9.40
C ASN A 54 1.98 3.25 -8.37
N LEU A 55 1.57 3.00 -7.13
CA LEU A 55 2.46 2.85 -5.99
C LEU A 55 3.25 1.56 -6.16
N ARG A 56 4.34 1.64 -6.92
CA ARG A 56 5.32 0.57 -7.08
C ARG A 56 6.21 0.57 -5.84
N ILE A 57 5.70 0.02 -4.74
CA ILE A 57 6.54 -0.29 -3.59
C ILE A 57 7.43 -1.47 -4.00
N THR A 58 8.66 -1.16 -4.41
CA THR A 58 9.71 -2.18 -4.54
C THR A 58 10.35 -2.28 -3.18
N ILE A 59 10.07 -3.37 -2.45
CA ILE A 59 10.78 -3.66 -1.21
C ILE A 59 12.19 -4.09 -1.63
N GLY A 60 13.16 -3.21 -1.44
CA GLY A 60 14.59 -3.46 -1.64
C GLY A 60 15.28 -3.80 -0.32
#